data_AF-A0AAP3Z332-F1
#
_entry.id   AF-A0AAP3Z332-F1
#
_cell.length_a   1.000
_cell.length_b   1.000
_cell.length_c   1.000
_cell.angle_alpha   90.00
_cell.angle_beta   90.00
_cell.angle_gamma   90.00
#
_symmetry.space_group_name_H-M   'P 1'
#
loop_
_entity.id
_entity.type
_entity.pdbx_description
1 polymer ?
#
loop_
_entity_poly.entity_id
_entity_poly.type
_entity_poly.pdbx_seq_one_letter_code
_entity_poly.pdbx_strand_id
1 'polypeptide(L)'
;MAKFQEKTEQRATEYVDFAEGPHEAKIERAKLSHSKDGKTNIIVLRIIGEDGESGFFNISFGDEFGEEQLMFVLTSIKHNGFDIPEEIDWDYNQETVDFLKGKDVYIYVKNEVYQGKTSGKIKRVLNQDEYDSFFEEE
;
A
#
# COMPACT_ATOMS: atom_id res chain seq x y z
N MET A 1 -9.17 40.15 -5.27
CA MET A 1 -9.45 38.95 -6.07
C MET A 1 -8.13 38.42 -6.61
N ALA A 2 -7.81 37.15 -6.37
CA ALA A 2 -6.61 36.54 -6.95
C ALA A 2 -6.85 36.33 -8.46
N LYS A 3 -5.88 36.73 -9.30
CA LYS A 3 -5.88 36.46 -10.73
C LYS A 3 -5.18 35.12 -10.98
N PHE A 4 -5.71 34.32 -11.90
CA PHE A 4 -5.09 33.08 -12.33
C PHE A 4 -3.69 33.36 -12.93
N GLN A 5 -2.71 32.58 -12.51
CA GLN A 5 -1.37 32.52 -13.12
C GLN A 5 -1.01 31.05 -13.32
N GLU A 6 -0.52 30.73 -14.51
CA GLU A 6 0.04 29.42 -14.83
C GLU A 6 1.35 29.26 -14.07
N LYS A 7 1.36 28.38 -13.06
CA LYS A 7 2.58 28.02 -12.34
C LYS A 7 3.30 26.94 -13.13
N THR A 8 4.47 27.29 -13.68
CA THR A 8 5.33 26.37 -14.44
C THR A 8 6.31 25.59 -13.56
N GLU A 9 6.34 25.88 -12.25
CA GLU A 9 7.16 25.16 -11.28
C GLU A 9 6.54 23.78 -10.99
N GLN A 10 7.29 22.70 -11.24
CA GLN A 10 6.98 21.42 -10.63
C GLN A 10 7.08 21.60 -9.11
N ARG A 11 5.97 21.45 -8.39
CA ARG A 11 6.03 21.32 -6.94
C ARG A 11 6.90 20.10 -6.65
N ALA A 12 8.00 20.30 -5.92
CA ALA A 12 8.69 19.18 -5.30
C ALA A 12 7.72 18.62 -4.26
N THR A 13 7.03 17.53 -4.59
CA THR A 13 6.43 16.71 -3.56
C THR A 13 7.60 16.04 -2.87
N GLU A 14 8.01 16.57 -1.72
CA GLU A 14 8.92 15.86 -0.82
C GLU A 14 8.15 14.64 -0.32
N TYR A 15 8.30 13.51 -1.01
CA TYR A 15 7.84 12.23 -0.51
C TYR A 15 8.87 11.76 0.50
N VAL A 16 8.43 11.51 1.74
CA VAL A 16 9.25 10.85 2.75
C VAL A 16 9.14 9.34 2.49
N ASP A 17 10.28 8.65 2.42
CA ASP A 17 10.27 7.20 2.37
C ASP A 17 10.04 6.65 3.78
N PHE A 18 9.30 5.55 3.90
CA PHE A 18 9.20 4.81 5.16
C PHE A 18 10.58 4.38 5.65
N ALA A 19 10.80 4.49 6.97
CA ALA A 19 11.93 3.83 7.61
C ALA A 19 11.82 2.31 7.50
N GLU A 20 12.93 1.59 7.63
CA GLU A 20 12.90 0.12 7.69
C GLU A 20 12.28 -0.35 9.00
N GLY A 21 11.41 -1.36 8.93
CA GLY A 21 10.68 -1.90 10.08
C GLY A 21 9.17 -2.04 9.86
N PRO A 22 8.43 -2.42 10.92
CA PRO A 22 6.96 -2.45 10.92
C PRO A 22 6.38 -1.04 11.05
N HIS A 23 5.26 -0.77 10.38
CA HIS A 23 4.52 0.50 10.48
C HIS A 23 3.01 0.29 10.48
N GLU A 24 2.30 1.12 11.23
CA GLU A 24 0.88 1.38 10.99
C GLU A 24 0.76 2.36 9.81
N ALA A 25 -0.17 2.12 8.91
CA ALA A 25 -0.30 2.91 7.70
C ALA A 25 -1.73 2.91 7.15
N LYS A 26 -1.98 3.75 6.16
CA LYS A 26 -3.28 3.89 5.50
C LYS A 26 -3.16 3.72 3.99
N ILE A 27 -4.07 2.96 3.38
CA ILE A 27 -4.23 2.91 1.93
C ILE A 27 -4.90 4.21 1.47
N GLU A 28 -4.11 5.21 1.10
CA GLU A 28 -4.65 6.48 0.59
C GLU A 28 -5.40 6.28 -0.74
N ARG A 29 -4.83 5.45 -1.62
CA ARG A 29 -5.41 5.17 -2.95
C ARG A 29 -5.21 3.73 -3.34
N ALA A 30 -6.21 3.16 -3.99
CA ALA A 30 -6.12 1.92 -4.73
C ALA A 30 -6.57 2.16 -6.18
N LYS A 31 -5.96 1.46 -7.14
CA LYS A 31 -6.36 1.51 -8.55
C LYS A 31 -6.04 0.22 -9.28
N LEU A 32 -6.85 -0.08 -10.29
CA LEU A 32 -6.53 -1.09 -11.30
C LEU A 32 -5.41 -0.58 -12.20
N SER A 33 -4.50 -1.48 -12.55
CA SER A 33 -3.32 -1.22 -13.38
C SER A 33 -2.85 -2.54 -13.99
N HIS A 34 -1.81 -2.47 -14.83
CA HIS A 34 -1.16 -3.65 -15.39
C HIS A 34 0.35 -3.53 -15.23
N SER A 35 1.05 -4.67 -15.36
CA SER A 35 2.51 -4.72 -15.44
C SER A 35 3.03 -3.90 -16.63
N LYS A 36 4.33 -3.61 -16.64
CA LYS A 36 4.96 -2.83 -17.73
C LYS A 36 4.81 -3.48 -19.10
N ASP A 37 4.74 -4.81 -19.15
CA ASP A 37 4.52 -5.59 -20.37
C ASP A 37 3.02 -5.84 -20.66
N GLY A 38 2.12 -5.36 -19.80
CA GLY A 38 0.67 -5.44 -19.96
C GLY A 38 0.06 -6.82 -19.72
N LYS A 39 0.83 -7.79 -19.25
CA LYS A 39 0.39 -9.19 -19.13
C LYS A 39 -0.22 -9.54 -17.78
N THR A 40 0.18 -8.83 -16.74
CA THR A 40 -0.26 -9.10 -15.37
C THR A 40 -1.17 -7.98 -14.92
N ASN A 41 -2.37 -8.33 -14.48
CA ASN A 41 -3.29 -7.42 -13.83
C ASN A 41 -2.73 -7.06 -12.44
N ILE A 42 -2.76 -5.79 -12.06
CA ILE A 42 -2.17 -5.31 -10.81
C ILE A 42 -3.14 -4.34 -10.13
N ILE A 43 -3.49 -4.58 -8.87
CA ILE A 43 -4.01 -3.53 -8.00
C ILE A 43 -2.82 -2.80 -7.36
N VAL A 44 -2.73 -1.50 -7.63
CA VAL A 44 -1.68 -0.64 -7.06
C VAL A 44 -2.25 0.12 -5.88
N LEU A 45 -1.67 -0.12 -4.71
CA LEU A 45 -1.96 0.60 -3.47
C LEU A 45 -0.91 1.70 -3.27
N ARG A 46 -1.36 2.94 -3.05
CA ARG A 46 -0.54 3.98 -2.45
C ARG A 46 -0.84 3.98 -0.95
N ILE A 47 0.19 3.69 -0.17
CA ILE A 47 0.11 3.60 1.29
C ILE A 47 0.87 4.79 1.88
N ILE A 48 0.30 5.40 2.93
CA ILE A 48 0.87 6.57 3.62
C ILE A 48 1.04 6.30 5.11
N GLY A 49 2.11 6.85 5.70
CA GLY A 49 2.36 6.86 7.14
C GLY A 49 1.84 8.15 7.78
N GLU A 50 1.90 8.22 9.11
CA GLU A 50 1.43 9.38 9.87
C GLU A 50 2.32 10.63 9.71
N ASP A 51 3.63 10.43 9.49
CA ASP A 51 4.62 11.50 9.38
C ASP A 51 4.83 11.96 7.91
N GLY A 52 3.90 11.61 7.03
CA GLY A 52 3.91 12.00 5.62
C GLY A 52 4.70 11.06 4.71
N GLU A 53 5.09 9.88 5.22
CA GLU A 53 5.70 8.85 4.40
C GLU A 53 4.74 8.34 3.34
N SER A 54 5.29 7.88 2.22
CA SER A 54 4.48 7.15 1.25
C SER A 54 5.24 6.09 0.49
N GLY A 55 4.53 5.01 0.16
CA GLY A 55 5.04 3.88 -0.59
C GLY A 55 3.98 3.30 -1.51
N PHE A 56 4.43 2.46 -2.43
CA PHE A 56 3.55 1.68 -3.30
C PHE A 56 3.65 0.20 -2.96
N PHE A 57 2.50 -0.47 -2.92
CA PHE A 57 2.39 -1.91 -2.81
C PHE A 57 1.54 -2.42 -4.00
N ASN A 58 2.05 -3.42 -4.71
CA ASN A 58 1.43 -3.95 -5.91
C ASN A 58 0.95 -5.36 -5.63
N ILE A 59 -0.34 -5.61 -5.81
CA ILE A 59 -0.95 -6.93 -5.78
C ILE A 59 -1.09 -7.39 -7.22
N SER A 60 -0.29 -8.36 -7.63
CA SER A 60 -0.41 -8.99 -8.95
C SER A 60 -1.59 -9.97 -8.96
N PHE A 61 -2.21 -10.20 -10.11
CA PHE A 61 -3.28 -11.19 -10.26
C PHE A 61 -2.96 -12.16 -11.39
N GLY A 62 -3.45 -13.40 -11.27
CA GLY A 62 -3.18 -14.48 -12.20
C GLY A 62 -2.16 -15.53 -11.68
N ASP A 63 -1.73 -15.40 -10.43
CA ASP A 63 -1.01 -16.43 -9.68
C ASP A 63 -1.45 -16.45 -8.21
N GLU A 64 -1.19 -17.58 -7.52
CA GLU A 64 -1.59 -17.80 -6.12
C GLU A 64 -0.94 -16.80 -5.15
N PHE A 65 0.24 -16.28 -5.50
CA PHE A 65 0.98 -15.34 -4.65
C PHE A 65 0.28 -13.99 -4.56
N GLY A 66 -0.25 -13.52 -5.69
CA GLY A 66 -1.07 -12.33 -5.77
C GLY A 66 -2.35 -12.38 -4.93
N GLU A 67 -3.08 -13.48 -5.06
CA GLU A 67 -4.31 -13.73 -4.30
C GLU A 67 -4.03 -13.81 -2.80
N GLU A 68 -2.95 -14.49 -2.40
CA GLU A 68 -2.49 -14.52 -1.01
C GLU A 68 -2.19 -13.11 -0.47
N GLN A 69 -1.50 -12.27 -1.25
CA GLN A 69 -1.25 -10.87 -0.86
C GLN A 69 -2.54 -10.08 -0.62
N LEU A 70 -3.57 -10.28 -1.45
CA LEU A 70 -4.88 -9.66 -1.21
C LEU A 70 -5.48 -10.13 0.11
N MET A 71 -5.40 -11.43 0.42
CA MET A 71 -5.90 -11.97 1.69
C MET A 71 -5.17 -11.40 2.91
N PHE A 72 -3.84 -11.19 2.82
CA PHE A 72 -3.10 -10.49 3.87
C PHE A 72 -3.56 -9.05 4.05
N VAL A 73 -3.83 -8.33 2.94
CA VAL A 73 -4.38 -6.97 3.00
C VAL A 73 -5.73 -6.95 3.71
N LEU A 74 -6.66 -7.82 3.30
CA LEU A 74 -7.99 -7.90 3.93
C LEU A 74 -7.90 -8.30 5.41
N THR A 75 -7.00 -9.22 5.76
CA THR A 75 -6.76 -9.62 7.16
C THR A 75 -6.24 -8.46 7.99
N SER A 76 -5.29 -7.70 7.46
CA SER A 76 -4.75 -6.50 8.11
C SER A 76 -5.83 -5.45 8.35
N ILE A 77 -6.67 -5.19 7.34
CA ILE A 77 -7.82 -4.28 7.42
C ILE A 77 -8.81 -4.74 8.50
N LYS A 78 -9.08 -6.05 8.55
CA LYS A 78 -9.95 -6.64 9.58
C LYS A 78 -9.39 -6.43 10.98
N HIS A 79 -8.09 -6.66 11.18
CA HIS A 79 -7.45 -6.49 12.49
C HIS A 79 -7.37 -5.01 12.91
N ASN A 80 -7.34 -4.08 11.93
CA ASN A 80 -7.52 -2.65 12.16
C ASN A 80 -8.99 -2.25 12.44
N GLY A 81 -9.90 -3.21 12.67
CA GLY A 81 -11.26 -2.98 13.14
C GLY A 81 -12.29 -2.69 12.05
N PHE A 82 -11.96 -2.91 10.78
CA PHE A 82 -12.92 -2.78 9.68
C PHE A 82 -13.61 -4.11 9.38
N ASP A 83 -14.92 -4.08 9.13
CA ASP A 83 -15.64 -5.27 8.65
C ASP A 83 -15.26 -5.61 7.21
N ILE A 84 -15.15 -6.91 6.93
CA ILE A 84 -14.92 -7.46 5.58
C ILE A 84 -16.27 -7.99 5.06
N PRO A 85 -16.86 -7.35 4.04
CA PRO A 85 -18.12 -7.79 3.45
C PRO A 85 -17.99 -9.19 2.84
N GLU A 86 -18.99 -10.05 3.06
CA GLU A 86 -19.01 -11.42 2.49
C GLU A 86 -19.55 -11.44 1.06
N GLU A 87 -20.25 -10.39 0.66
CA GLU A 87 -20.88 -10.25 -0.66
C GLU A 87 -19.93 -9.81 -1.77
N ILE A 88 -18.74 -9.30 -1.43
CA ILE A 88 -17.74 -8.85 -2.42
C ILE A 88 -16.96 -10.07 -2.91
N ASP A 89 -16.89 -10.22 -4.23
CA ASP A 89 -16.00 -11.17 -4.88
C ASP A 89 -14.59 -10.59 -4.96
N TRP A 90 -13.70 -11.06 -4.09
CA TRP A 90 -12.36 -10.52 -3.91
C TRP A 90 -11.40 -10.92 -5.05
N ASP A 91 -11.42 -10.13 -6.12
CA ASP A 91 -10.57 -10.32 -7.32
C ASP A 91 -10.10 -8.97 -7.89
N TYR A 92 -9.44 -8.98 -9.04
CA TYR A 92 -9.08 -7.83 -9.86
C TYR A 92 -10.33 -7.15 -10.44
N ASN A 93 -11.00 -6.37 -9.60
CA ASN A 93 -12.20 -5.63 -9.98
C ASN A 93 -12.30 -4.29 -9.23
N GLN A 94 -13.27 -3.48 -9.64
CA GLN A 94 -13.45 -2.14 -9.10
C GLN A 94 -14.01 -2.14 -7.66
N GLU A 95 -14.80 -3.15 -7.29
CA GLU A 95 -15.38 -3.27 -5.94
C GLU A 95 -14.29 -3.51 -4.89
N THR A 96 -13.36 -4.42 -5.18
CA THR A 96 -12.13 -4.62 -4.38
C THR A 96 -11.37 -3.30 -4.22
N VAL A 97 -11.12 -2.60 -5.34
CA VAL A 97 -10.38 -1.33 -5.32
C VAL A 97 -11.09 -0.25 -4.49
N ASP A 98 -12.41 -0.16 -4.59
CA ASP A 98 -13.17 0.84 -3.85
C ASP A 98 -13.23 0.53 -2.36
N PHE A 99 -13.34 -0.74 -1.99
CA PHE A 99 -13.26 -1.18 -0.61
C PHE A 99 -11.92 -0.86 0.04
N LEU A 100 -10.80 -1.10 -0.66
CA LEU A 100 -9.45 -0.93 -0.11
C LEU A 100 -9.09 0.54 0.20
N LYS A 101 -9.75 1.51 -0.44
CA LYS A 101 -9.44 2.94 -0.24
C LYS A 101 -9.76 3.39 1.17
N GLY A 102 -8.82 4.10 1.78
CA GLY A 102 -8.95 4.71 3.09
C GLY A 102 -8.87 3.73 4.26
N LYS A 103 -8.53 2.46 4.01
CA LYS A 103 -8.41 1.43 5.05
C LYS A 103 -7.03 1.46 5.70
N ASP A 104 -7.01 1.20 6.99
CA ASP A 104 -5.78 1.14 7.78
C ASP A 104 -5.21 -0.29 7.73
N VAL A 105 -3.88 -0.38 7.68
CA VAL A 105 -3.12 -1.62 7.47
C VAL A 105 -1.79 -1.57 8.23
N TYR A 106 -1.27 -2.74 8.58
CA TYR A 106 0.10 -2.93 9.06
C TYR A 106 1.01 -3.31 7.91
N ILE A 107 2.18 -2.68 7.79
CA ILE A 107 3.14 -2.96 6.73
C ILE A 107 4.52 -3.27 7.28
N TYR A 108 5.27 -4.09 6.56
CA TYR A 108 6.70 -4.25 6.79
C TYR A 108 7.50 -3.63 5.65
N VAL A 109 8.42 -2.74 6.01
CA VAL A 109 9.27 -2.00 5.09
C VAL A 109 10.70 -2.49 5.20
N LYS A 110 11.33 -2.70 4.05
CA LYS A 110 12.77 -2.99 3.96
C LYS A 110 13.45 -1.98 3.06
N ASN A 111 14.65 -1.55 3.44
CA ASN A 111 15.45 -0.69 2.58
C ASN A 111 15.94 -1.45 1.35
N GLU A 112 15.84 -0.82 0.19
CA GLU A 112 16.43 -1.30 -1.05
C GLU A 112 17.29 -0.24 -1.71
N VAL A 113 18.41 -0.68 -2.28
CA VAL A 113 19.31 0.17 -3.05
C VAL A 113 18.92 0.08 -4.53
N TYR A 114 18.46 1.18 -5.10
CA TYR A 114 18.21 1.30 -6.52
C TYR A 114 18.99 2.48 -7.09
N GLN A 115 19.84 2.21 -8.10
CA GLN A 115 20.70 3.23 -8.73
C GLN A 115 21.53 4.05 -7.72
N GLY A 116 22.02 3.39 -6.65
CA GLY A 116 22.82 4.03 -5.61
C GLY A 116 22.03 4.84 -4.58
N LYS A 117 20.70 4.84 -4.64
CA LYS A 117 19.82 5.44 -3.62
C LYS A 117 19.16 4.36 -2.79
N THR A 118 19.31 4.44 -1.48
CA THR A 118 18.55 3.63 -0.53
C THR A 118 17.18 4.25 -0.33
N SER A 119 16.13 3.45 -0.46
CA SER A 119 14.75 3.87 -0.20
C SER A 119 13.97 2.76 0.48
N GLY A 120 13.05 3.13 1.37
CA GLY A 120 12.09 2.19 1.95
C GLY A 120 11.19 1.60 0.87
N LYS A 121 10.97 0.28 0.94
CA LYS A 121 10.02 -0.44 0.08
C LYS A 121 9.13 -1.32 0.92
N ILE A 122 7.83 -1.19 0.71
CA ILE A 122 6.81 -2.05 1.33
C ILE A 122 7.02 -3.45 0.78
N LYS A 123 7.40 -4.39 1.66
CA LYS A 123 7.69 -5.77 1.27
C LYS A 123 6.47 -6.67 1.39
N ARG A 124 5.69 -6.45 2.43
CA ARG A 124 4.46 -7.20 2.69
C ARG A 124 3.55 -6.40 3.61
N VAL A 125 2.27 -6.74 3.55
CA VAL A 125 1.26 -6.33 4.52
C VAL A 125 1.20 -7.40 5.59
N LEU A 126 1.12 -6.97 6.84
CA LEU A 126 1.18 -7.83 8.03
C LEU A 126 -0.22 -8.00 8.60
N ASN A 127 -0.48 -9.15 9.21
CA ASN A 127 -1.55 -9.25 10.20
C ASN A 127 -1.08 -8.67 11.56
N GLN A 128 -2.01 -8.56 12.52
CA GLN A 128 -1.69 -8.03 13.85
C GLN A 128 -0.62 -8.85 14.58
N ASP A 129 -0.72 -10.18 14.64
CA ASP A 129 0.25 -11.02 15.35
C ASP A 129 1.66 -10.84 14.79
N GLU A 130 1.79 -10.72 13.46
CA GLU A 130 3.06 -10.42 12.82
C GLU A 130 3.58 -9.02 13.17
N TYR A 131 2.70 -8.02 13.23
CA TYR A 131 3.06 -6.65 13.62
C TYR A 131 3.54 -6.59 15.08
N ASP A 132 2.76 -7.17 16.00
CA ASP A 132 3.05 -7.18 17.44
C ASP A 132 4.36 -7.93 17.73
N SER A 133 4.66 -9.01 17.00
CA SER A 133 5.90 -9.79 17.17
C SER A 133 7.20 -8.98 17.02
N PHE A 134 7.17 -7.82 16.34
CA PHE A 134 8.33 -6.95 16.22
C PHE A 134 8.60 -6.09 17.47
N PHE A 135 7.65 -6.03 18.42
CA PHE A 135 7.74 -5.23 19.64
C PHE A 135 7.81 -6.09 20.91
N GLU A 136 7.57 -7.40 20.80
CA GLU A 136 7.62 -8.34 21.93
C GLU A 136 9.04 -8.80 22.30
N GLU A 137 10.07 -8.44 21.52
CA GLU A 137 11.48 -8.72 21.84
C GLU A 137 12.16 -7.64 22.74
N GLU A 138 11.44 -7.08 23.72
CA GLU A 138 12.04 -6.28 24.83
C GLU A 138 12.09 -7.02 26.17
#